data_AF-A0A285TTK3-F1
#
_entry.id   AF-A0A285TTK3-F1
#
_cell.length_a   1.000
_cell.length_b   1.000
_cell.length_c   1.000
_cell.angle_alpha   90.00
_cell.angle_beta   90.00
_cell.angle_gamma   90.00
#
_symmetry.space_group_name_H-M   'P 1'
#
loop_
_entity.id
_entity.type
_entity.pdbx_description
1 polymer ?
#
loop_
_entity_poly.entity_id
_entity_poly.type
_entity_poly.pdbx_seq_one_letter_code
_entity_poly.pdbx_strand_id
1 'polypeptide(L)'
;MSVKLNKTEGLSPVEQPVSPKDGNLEKMGDAVQSASPVFGIKLSELWELDPVPTCVYGVDVDQGLFDPREGVNEIGFVYQANETGLDEDLMDVMVSHAAAKVEVILEIPANATDIVPSTIMAMAANLGVSVSLLPPGLGASRKEEKAYQKRLKEFCKCYLGKKDFKKSLFPISSYLEYMFASKLRSTRGFKPSDPYIVERFVKTTTERYSNRFKRNIKKVVYEAFGGSDGFRNFTLQVARKIQDMTEEKARKAAAKYASENQAANDSEPGAPDIAPPPDAEPKTEQEADGTQV
;
A
#
# COMPACT_ATOMS: atom_id res chain seq x y z
N MET A 1 -63.85 -16.91 -16.88
CA MET A 1 -63.50 -15.47 -16.92
C MET A 1 -62.10 -15.35 -17.47
N SER A 2 -61.98 -14.75 -18.65
CA SER A 2 -60.76 -14.62 -19.43
C SER A 2 -60.33 -13.16 -19.46
N VAL A 3 -59.05 -12.87 -19.19
CA VAL A 3 -58.36 -11.63 -19.60
C VAL A 3 -56.89 -12.01 -19.82
N LYS A 4 -56.50 -12.38 -21.04
CA LYS A 4 -55.80 -11.57 -22.07
C LYS A 4 -54.37 -11.14 -21.69
N LEU A 5 -53.40 -11.91 -22.21
CA LEU A 5 -52.04 -11.46 -22.50
C LEU A 5 -52.03 -10.79 -23.88
N ASN A 6 -51.43 -9.60 -23.99
CA ASN A 6 -51.07 -8.98 -25.26
C ASN A 6 -49.59 -8.61 -25.28
N LYS A 7 -48.95 -8.93 -26.41
CA LYS A 7 -47.60 -8.55 -26.85
C LYS A 7 -47.52 -7.06 -27.23
N THR A 8 -46.34 -6.49 -27.05
CA THR A 8 -45.64 -5.52 -27.94
C THR A 8 -44.15 -5.65 -27.59
N GLU A 9 -43.30 -6.32 -28.39
CA GLU A 9 -42.59 -5.86 -29.59
C GLU A 9 -41.84 -4.52 -29.47
N GLY A 10 -40.54 -4.58 -29.78
CA GLY A 10 -39.75 -3.46 -30.27
C GLY A 10 -38.61 -3.04 -29.35
N LEU A 11 -37.39 -3.56 -29.60
CA LEU A 11 -36.14 -2.78 -29.61
C LEU A 11 -35.01 -3.65 -30.20
N SER A 12 -34.43 -3.15 -31.29
CA SER A 12 -33.38 -3.74 -32.13
C SER A 12 -32.10 -4.09 -31.36
N PRO A 13 -31.29 -5.04 -31.86
CA PRO A 13 -30.00 -5.36 -31.26
C PRO A 13 -29.00 -4.26 -31.62
N VAL A 14 -28.52 -3.53 -30.61
CA VAL A 14 -27.35 -2.66 -30.75
C VAL A 14 -26.12 -3.56 -30.74
N GLU A 15 -25.35 -3.48 -31.83
CA GLU A 15 -24.08 -4.17 -32.04
C GLU A 15 -23.12 -3.92 -30.88
N GLN A 16 -22.54 -5.01 -30.36
CA GLN A 16 -21.42 -4.94 -29.43
C GLN A 16 -20.16 -4.50 -30.20
N PRO A 17 -19.40 -3.50 -29.74
CA PRO A 17 -18.10 -3.24 -30.30
C PRO A 17 -17.16 -4.41 -29.98
N VAL A 18 -16.65 -5.01 -31.06
CA VAL A 18 -15.69 -6.10 -31.08
C VAL A 18 -14.40 -5.64 -30.39
N SER A 19 -13.95 -6.39 -29.38
CA SER A 19 -12.63 -6.20 -28.78
C SER A 19 -11.55 -6.53 -29.81
N PRO A 20 -10.53 -5.68 -30.03
CA PRO A 20 -9.37 -6.08 -30.80
C PRO A 20 -8.60 -7.16 -30.04
N LYS A 21 -8.43 -8.30 -30.71
CA LYS A 21 -7.52 -9.38 -30.33
C LYS A 21 -6.07 -8.97 -30.52
N ASP A 22 -5.23 -9.51 -29.64
CA ASP A 22 -3.81 -9.82 -29.84
C ASP A 22 -2.86 -8.64 -30.12
N GLY A 23 -2.50 -7.96 -29.03
CA GLY A 23 -1.24 -7.20 -28.92
C GLY A 23 -0.35 -7.89 -27.89
N ASN A 24 0.60 -8.68 -28.38
CA ASN A 24 1.62 -9.40 -27.61
C ASN A 24 2.53 -8.37 -26.90
N LEU A 25 2.25 -8.06 -25.63
CA LEU A 25 3.15 -7.32 -24.75
C LEU A 25 4.01 -8.34 -24.00
N GLU A 26 5.24 -8.48 -24.48
CA GLU A 26 6.31 -9.24 -23.85
C GLU A 26 6.40 -8.90 -22.35
N LYS A 27 6.22 -9.93 -21.52
CA LYS A 27 6.49 -9.87 -20.08
C LYS A 27 8.00 -9.69 -19.88
N MET A 28 8.44 -8.45 -19.82
CA MET A 28 9.67 -8.09 -19.12
C MET A 28 9.30 -7.69 -17.70
N GLY A 29 9.81 -8.44 -16.74
CA GLY A 29 9.57 -8.28 -15.31
C GLY A 29 9.39 -9.64 -14.69
N ASP A 30 10.51 -10.27 -14.32
CA ASP A 30 10.52 -11.36 -13.36
C ASP A 30 9.76 -10.88 -12.11
N ALA A 31 8.50 -11.30 -12.01
CA ALA A 31 7.81 -11.29 -10.74
C ALA A 31 8.56 -12.32 -9.89
N VAL A 32 9.51 -11.86 -9.08
CA VAL A 32 9.98 -12.61 -7.92
C VAL A 32 8.72 -13.10 -7.23
N GLN A 33 8.46 -14.39 -7.31
CA GLN A 33 7.39 -15.01 -6.55
C GLN A 33 7.74 -14.74 -5.10
N SER A 34 7.14 -13.70 -4.52
CA SER A 34 7.33 -13.40 -3.11
C SER A 34 6.90 -14.64 -2.35
N ALA A 35 7.84 -15.28 -1.66
CA ALA A 35 7.54 -16.41 -0.80
C ALA A 35 6.38 -16.02 0.12
N SER A 36 5.46 -16.95 0.35
CA SER A 36 4.36 -16.69 1.28
C SER A 36 4.93 -16.31 2.65
N PRO A 37 4.30 -15.38 3.39
CA PRO A 37 4.84 -14.97 4.67
C PRO A 37 4.91 -16.13 5.66
N VAL A 38 5.94 -16.12 6.50
CA VAL A 38 6.14 -17.12 7.56
C VAL A 38 5.55 -16.59 8.87
N PHE A 39 4.97 -17.49 9.68
CA PHE A 39 4.30 -17.11 10.93
C PHE A 39 4.72 -18.02 12.09
N GLY A 40 4.85 -17.44 13.28
CA GLY A 40 4.95 -18.20 14.54
C GLY A 40 6.25 -18.98 14.66
N ILE A 41 7.37 -18.28 14.58
CA ILE A 41 8.72 -18.86 14.70
C ILE A 41 9.51 -18.10 15.76
N LYS A 42 10.63 -18.65 16.16
CA LYS A 42 11.62 -17.93 16.98
C LYS A 42 12.55 -17.08 16.10
N LEU A 43 13.17 -16.07 16.70
CA LEU A 43 14.17 -15.28 16.00
C LEU A 43 15.40 -16.11 15.62
N SER A 44 15.81 -17.06 16.46
CA SER A 44 16.84 -18.06 16.12
C SER A 44 16.50 -18.88 14.87
N GLU A 45 15.28 -19.41 14.79
CA GLU A 45 14.78 -20.21 13.67
C GLU A 45 14.76 -19.41 12.37
N LEU A 46 14.49 -18.10 12.44
CA LEU A 46 14.56 -17.22 11.27
C LEU A 46 15.95 -17.25 10.62
N TRP A 47 17.04 -17.59 11.30
CA TRP A 47 18.37 -17.68 10.69
C TRP A 47 18.65 -19.01 9.99
N GLU A 48 17.85 -20.03 10.27
CA GLU A 48 18.02 -21.37 9.72
C GLU A 48 17.21 -21.58 8.43
N LEU A 49 16.25 -20.70 8.14
CA LEU A 49 15.38 -20.80 6.96
C LEU A 49 16.15 -20.57 5.66
N ASP A 50 15.95 -21.44 4.67
CA ASP A 50 16.40 -21.24 3.29
C ASP A 50 15.32 -21.79 2.33
N PRO A 51 14.71 -20.96 1.45
CA PRO A 51 14.98 -19.54 1.22
C PRO A 51 14.56 -18.63 2.38
N VAL A 52 15.22 -17.46 2.49
CA VAL A 52 14.86 -16.42 3.47
C VAL A 52 13.50 -15.81 3.11
N PRO A 53 12.51 -15.83 4.01
CA PRO A 53 11.22 -15.20 3.77
C PRO A 53 11.33 -13.67 3.74
N THR A 54 10.63 -13.01 2.81
CA THR A 54 10.60 -11.54 2.75
C THR A 54 9.75 -10.91 3.85
N CYS A 55 8.75 -11.65 4.35
CA CYS A 55 7.81 -11.19 5.37
C CYS A 55 7.67 -12.29 6.44
N VAL A 56 7.84 -11.92 7.71
CA VAL A 56 7.80 -12.87 8.84
C VAL A 56 7.02 -12.26 9.99
N TYR A 57 6.12 -13.00 10.61
CA TYR A 57 5.28 -12.46 11.69
C TYR A 57 5.17 -13.44 12.85
N GLY A 58 4.81 -12.96 14.03
CA GLY A 58 4.77 -13.79 15.22
C GLY A 58 6.13 -14.31 15.61
N VAL A 59 7.15 -13.46 15.47
CA VAL A 59 8.51 -13.79 15.85
C VAL A 59 8.66 -13.59 17.36
N ASP A 60 8.93 -14.68 18.06
CA ASP A 60 9.33 -14.63 19.46
C ASP A 60 10.84 -14.35 19.54
N VAL A 61 11.24 -13.30 20.25
CA VAL A 61 12.65 -12.99 20.50
C VAL A 61 13.13 -13.92 21.61
N ASP A 62 13.91 -14.93 21.24
CA ASP A 62 14.46 -15.94 22.15
C ASP A 62 15.96 -15.77 22.40
N GLN A 63 16.61 -14.92 21.59
CA GLN A 63 18.03 -14.57 21.71
C GLN A 63 18.29 -13.17 21.12
N GLY A 64 19.32 -12.49 21.64
CA GLY A 64 19.78 -11.17 21.19
C GLY A 64 20.47 -11.19 19.82
N LEU A 65 19.75 -11.61 18.77
CA LEU A 65 20.18 -11.47 17.38
C LEU A 65 19.80 -10.09 16.87
N PHE A 66 20.69 -9.12 17.09
CA PHE A 66 20.41 -7.73 16.77
C PHE A 66 20.56 -7.42 15.28
N ASP A 67 21.42 -8.14 14.55
CA ASP A 67 21.62 -7.89 13.12
C ASP A 67 20.41 -8.40 12.32
N PRO A 68 19.72 -7.55 11.53
CA PRO A 68 18.59 -7.99 10.72
C PRO A 68 19.04 -8.93 9.61
N ARG A 69 18.32 -10.03 9.41
CA ARG A 69 18.64 -11.00 8.37
C ARG A 69 18.37 -10.40 6.98
N GLU A 70 19.37 -10.42 6.10
CA GLU A 70 19.23 -9.93 4.73
C GLU A 70 18.08 -10.62 3.97
N GLY A 71 17.34 -9.84 3.18
CA GLY A 71 16.17 -10.32 2.43
C GLY A 71 14.84 -10.20 3.17
N VAL A 72 14.84 -9.99 4.49
CA VAL A 72 13.63 -9.68 5.26
C VAL A 72 13.27 -8.21 5.10
N ASN A 73 12.09 -7.92 4.58
CA ASN A 73 11.58 -6.56 4.37
C ASN A 73 10.58 -6.15 5.45
N GLU A 74 9.85 -7.10 6.04
CA GLU A 74 8.85 -6.84 7.06
C GLU A 74 8.87 -7.93 8.13
N ILE A 75 8.84 -7.52 9.41
CA ILE A 75 8.90 -8.41 10.55
C ILE A 75 7.91 -8.02 11.65
N GLY A 76 7.16 -8.99 12.17
CA GLY A 76 6.27 -8.84 13.32
C GLY A 76 6.81 -9.54 14.55
N PHE A 77 7.24 -8.78 15.57
CA PHE A 77 7.71 -9.32 16.85
C PHE A 77 6.58 -9.40 17.87
N VAL A 78 6.48 -10.53 18.56
CA VAL A 78 5.49 -10.73 19.63
C VAL A 78 5.92 -9.92 20.86
N TYR A 79 4.97 -9.20 21.42
CA TYR A 79 5.15 -8.45 22.66
C TYR A 79 5.54 -9.38 23.80
N GLN A 80 6.68 -9.10 24.41
CA GLN A 80 7.19 -9.74 25.61
C GLN A 80 7.46 -8.68 26.66
N ALA A 81 7.11 -8.98 27.91
CA ALA A 81 7.31 -8.07 29.03
C ALA A 81 7.98 -8.80 30.19
N ASN A 82 8.84 -8.09 30.89
CA ASN A 82 9.46 -8.49 32.15
C ASN A 82 8.93 -7.61 33.30
N GLU A 83 9.50 -7.78 34.50
CA GLU A 83 9.05 -7.03 35.70
C GLU A 83 9.16 -5.51 35.56
N THR A 84 10.02 -5.02 34.66
CA THR A 84 10.29 -3.59 34.44
C THR A 84 9.52 -2.98 33.28
N GLY A 85 8.89 -3.79 32.43
CA GLY A 85 8.13 -3.32 31.27
C GLY A 85 8.36 -4.18 30.04
N LEU A 86 8.40 -3.55 28.86
CA LEU A 86 8.75 -4.23 27.61
C LEU A 86 10.15 -4.81 27.74
N ASP A 87 10.34 -6.04 27.25
CA ASP A 87 11.62 -6.71 27.29
C ASP A 87 12.73 -5.91 26.55
N GLU A 88 13.93 -5.85 27.15
CA GLU A 88 15.04 -5.05 26.63
C GLU A 88 15.61 -5.61 25.32
N ASP A 89 15.77 -6.94 25.24
CA ASP A 89 16.25 -7.59 24.02
C ASP A 89 15.25 -7.36 22.87
N LEU A 90 13.94 -7.47 23.16
CA LEU A 90 12.90 -7.15 22.19
C LEU A 90 13.01 -5.69 21.70
N MET A 91 13.25 -4.72 22.59
CA MET A 91 13.41 -3.32 22.19
C MET A 91 14.63 -3.12 21.28
N ASP A 92 15.77 -3.69 21.65
CA ASP A 92 17.03 -3.53 20.91
C ASP A 92 16.97 -4.20 19.53
N VAL A 93 16.38 -5.40 19.45
CA VAL A 93 16.11 -6.09 18.19
C VAL A 93 15.21 -5.25 17.28
N MET A 94 14.12 -4.69 17.81
CA MET A 94 13.21 -3.84 17.05
C MET A 94 13.89 -2.57 16.53
N VAL A 95 14.72 -1.91 17.37
CA VAL A 95 15.50 -0.73 16.99
C VAL A 95 16.43 -1.06 15.83
N SER A 96 17.17 -2.16 15.93
CA SER A 96 18.13 -2.55 14.89
C SER A 96 17.44 -2.84 13.55
N HIS A 97 16.34 -3.59 13.56
CA HIS A 97 15.54 -3.87 12.36
C HIS A 97 14.97 -2.59 11.74
N ALA A 98 14.42 -1.68 12.56
CA ALA A 98 13.91 -0.40 12.09
C ALA A 98 15.02 0.51 11.52
N ALA A 99 16.22 0.50 12.12
CA ALA A 99 17.38 1.25 11.64
C ALA A 99 17.84 0.74 10.26
N ALA A 100 17.80 -0.58 10.04
CA ALA A 100 18.06 -1.23 8.76
C ALA A 100 16.94 -1.09 7.72
N LYS A 101 15.91 -0.28 7.99
CA LYS A 101 14.75 -0.04 7.11
C LYS A 101 13.83 -1.24 6.90
N VAL A 102 13.90 -2.26 7.76
CA VAL A 102 12.89 -3.31 7.82
C VAL A 102 11.60 -2.72 8.42
N GLU A 103 10.46 -3.05 7.84
CA GLU A 103 9.17 -2.68 8.41
C GLU A 103 8.87 -3.52 9.65
N VAL A 104 8.92 -2.90 10.83
CA VAL A 104 8.70 -3.58 12.11
C VAL A 104 7.28 -3.38 12.62
N ILE A 105 6.64 -4.47 13.03
CA ILE A 105 5.34 -4.50 13.71
C ILE A 105 5.51 -5.09 15.12
N LEU A 106 5.13 -4.34 16.15
CA LEU A 106 4.97 -4.88 17.49
C LEU A 106 3.59 -5.54 17.62
N GLU A 107 3.55 -6.86 17.73
CA GLU A 107 2.33 -7.63 17.85
C GLU A 107 1.98 -7.87 19.33
N ILE A 108 0.88 -7.30 19.80
CA ILE A 108 0.45 -7.39 21.20
C ILE A 108 -0.66 -8.45 21.31
N PRO A 109 -0.38 -9.61 21.93
CA PRO A 109 -1.38 -10.65 22.15
C PRO A 109 -2.57 -10.17 23.00
N ALA A 110 -3.75 -10.75 22.80
CA ALA A 110 -4.93 -10.38 23.56
C ALA A 110 -4.77 -10.62 25.07
N ASN A 111 -4.04 -11.67 25.44
CA ASN A 111 -3.74 -12.06 26.82
C ASN A 111 -2.63 -11.21 27.47
N ALA A 112 -1.93 -10.35 26.72
CA ALA A 112 -0.92 -9.46 27.31
C ALA A 112 -1.53 -8.56 28.39
N THR A 113 -0.95 -8.58 29.60
CA THR A 113 -1.37 -7.75 30.73
C THR A 113 -0.54 -6.46 30.78
N ASP A 114 -0.95 -5.53 31.65
CA ASP A 114 -0.17 -4.33 31.99
C ASP A 114 0.17 -3.39 30.82
N ILE A 115 -0.57 -3.53 29.71
CA ILE A 115 -0.48 -2.65 28.55
C ILE A 115 -1.12 -1.29 28.86
N VAL A 116 -0.30 -0.25 28.87
CA VAL A 116 -0.76 1.14 28.91
C VAL A 116 -0.74 1.73 27.49
N PRO A 117 -1.90 1.98 26.85
CA PRO A 117 -1.95 2.38 25.44
C PRO A 117 -1.15 3.64 25.09
N SER A 118 -1.15 4.65 25.96
CA SER A 118 -0.39 5.89 25.74
C SER A 118 1.11 5.65 25.69
N THR A 119 1.62 4.77 26.56
CA THR A 119 3.03 4.42 26.67
C THR A 119 3.48 3.63 25.43
N ILE A 120 2.73 2.58 25.07
CA ILE A 120 3.00 1.80 23.85
C ILE A 120 2.99 2.71 22.61
N MET A 121 1.97 3.57 22.47
CA MET A 121 1.87 4.49 21.34
C MET A 121 2.96 5.57 21.34
N ALA A 122 3.60 5.87 22.47
CA ALA A 122 4.73 6.82 22.54
C ALA A 122 6.03 6.15 22.12
N MET A 123 6.30 4.99 22.71
CA MET A 123 7.41 4.14 22.32
C MET A 123 7.37 3.81 20.83
N ALA A 124 6.23 3.31 20.31
CA ALA A 124 6.12 2.95 18.91
C ALA A 124 6.33 4.14 17.96
N ALA A 125 5.89 5.34 18.35
CA ALA A 125 6.15 6.56 17.60
C ALA A 125 7.64 6.90 17.54
N ASN A 126 8.35 6.79 18.68
CA ASN A 126 9.78 7.09 18.79
C ASN A 126 10.63 6.08 18.03
N LEU A 127 10.27 4.79 18.10
CA LEU A 127 10.97 3.71 17.41
C LEU A 127 10.63 3.65 15.91
N GLY A 128 9.57 4.34 15.47
CA GLY A 128 9.12 4.27 14.09
C GLY A 128 8.58 2.90 13.68
N VAL A 129 7.92 2.21 14.61
CA VAL A 129 7.35 0.86 14.42
C VAL A 129 5.83 0.90 14.37
N SER A 130 5.24 -0.03 13.62
CA SER A 130 3.80 -0.26 13.62
C SER A 130 3.41 -1.07 14.86
N VAL A 131 2.14 -1.02 15.25
CA VAL A 131 1.59 -1.79 16.37
C VAL A 131 0.41 -2.60 15.88
N SER A 132 0.31 -3.85 16.30
CA SER A 132 -0.81 -4.72 15.99
C SER A 132 -1.42 -5.28 17.27
N LEU A 133 -2.71 -5.05 17.47
CA LEU A 133 -3.45 -5.59 18.60
C LEU A 133 -4.09 -6.89 18.16
N LEU A 134 -3.52 -8.03 18.56
CA LEU A 134 -4.00 -9.32 18.11
C LEU A 134 -5.31 -9.71 18.82
N PRO A 135 -6.32 -10.25 18.10
CA PRO A 135 -7.54 -10.73 18.72
C PRO A 135 -7.28 -12.00 19.55
N PRO A 136 -8.17 -12.36 20.50
CA PRO A 136 -8.02 -13.55 21.34
C PRO A 136 -8.21 -14.89 20.59
N GLY A 137 -8.41 -14.87 19.28
CA GLY A 137 -8.58 -16.06 18.46
C GLY A 137 -9.99 -16.65 18.45
N LEU A 138 -10.15 -17.75 17.71
CA LEU A 138 -11.38 -18.54 17.67
C LEU A 138 -11.56 -19.30 19.00
N GLY A 139 -12.80 -19.37 19.49
CA GLY A 139 -13.10 -20.05 20.76
C GLY A 139 -12.93 -19.19 22.01
N ALA A 140 -12.50 -17.93 21.87
CA ALA A 140 -12.37 -16.99 22.98
C ALA A 140 -13.70 -16.81 23.75
N SER A 141 -13.59 -16.71 25.08
CA SER A 141 -14.71 -16.43 25.96
C SER A 141 -15.25 -15.01 25.73
N ARG A 142 -16.52 -14.79 26.10
CA ARG A 142 -17.13 -13.46 26.06
C ARG A 142 -16.38 -12.43 26.92
N LYS A 143 -15.68 -12.88 27.97
CA LYS A 143 -14.87 -12.02 28.85
C LYS A 143 -13.64 -11.51 28.10
N GLU A 144 -12.91 -12.39 27.43
CA GLU A 144 -11.74 -12.06 26.60
C GLU A 144 -12.15 -11.17 25.42
N GLU A 145 -13.25 -11.52 24.75
CA GLU A 145 -13.80 -10.71 23.66
C GLU A 145 -14.05 -9.26 24.08
N LYS A 146 -14.62 -9.05 25.28
CA LYS A 146 -14.91 -7.73 25.86
C LYS A 146 -13.64 -7.00 26.28
N ALA A 147 -12.68 -7.69 26.88
CA ALA A 147 -11.40 -7.11 27.29
C ALA A 147 -10.64 -6.55 26.07
N TYR A 148 -10.55 -7.34 24.99
CA TYR A 148 -9.96 -6.91 23.74
C TYR A 148 -10.70 -5.70 23.13
N GLN A 149 -12.04 -5.70 23.12
CA GLN A 149 -12.82 -4.55 22.64
C GLN A 149 -12.57 -3.27 23.45
N LYS A 150 -12.39 -3.38 24.77
CA LYS A 150 -12.03 -2.25 25.63
C LYS A 150 -10.65 -1.72 25.26
N ARG A 151 -9.66 -2.62 25.12
CA ARG A 151 -8.29 -2.26 24.71
C ARG A 151 -8.28 -1.56 23.34
N LEU A 152 -8.97 -2.11 22.34
CA LEU A 152 -9.11 -1.47 21.02
C LEU A 152 -9.68 -0.06 21.10
N LYS A 153 -10.68 0.15 21.97
CA LYS A 153 -11.29 1.48 22.16
C LYS A 153 -10.26 2.48 22.71
N GLU A 154 -9.46 2.07 23.69
CA GLU A 154 -8.45 2.92 24.32
C GLU A 154 -7.32 3.26 23.36
N PHE A 155 -6.80 2.26 22.64
CA PHE A 155 -5.80 2.49 21.58
C PHE A 155 -6.32 3.37 20.45
N CYS A 156 -7.57 3.18 20.02
CA CYS A 156 -8.19 4.03 18.99
C CYS A 156 -8.25 5.50 19.43
N LYS A 157 -8.61 5.76 20.69
CA LYS A 157 -8.59 7.12 21.25
C LYS A 157 -7.17 7.71 21.27
N CYS A 158 -6.18 6.94 21.72
CA CYS A 158 -4.79 7.38 21.73
C CYS A 158 -4.27 7.67 20.31
N TYR A 159 -4.59 6.81 19.35
CA TYR A 159 -4.21 6.97 17.94
C TYR A 159 -4.77 8.25 17.33
N LEU A 160 -6.08 8.48 17.49
CA LEU A 160 -6.73 9.69 16.95
C LEU A 160 -6.26 10.98 17.66
N GLY A 161 -5.80 10.88 18.90
CA GLY A 161 -5.25 12.00 19.66
C GLY A 161 -3.80 12.35 19.31
N LYS A 162 -3.05 11.44 18.69
CA LYS A 162 -1.63 11.66 18.32
C LYS A 162 -1.51 12.09 16.86
N LYS A 163 -1.06 13.32 16.64
CA LYS A 163 -0.85 13.87 15.27
C LYS A 163 0.41 13.33 14.58
N ASP A 164 1.40 12.89 15.36
CA ASP A 164 2.74 12.58 14.85
C ASP A 164 3.01 11.08 14.67
N PHE A 165 2.04 10.22 14.97
CA PHE A 165 2.18 8.78 14.75
C PHE A 165 1.99 8.48 13.26
N LYS A 166 3.07 8.11 12.57
CA LYS A 166 3.11 7.90 11.11
C LYS A 166 2.99 6.44 10.68
N LYS A 167 2.97 5.52 11.63
CA LYS A 167 2.98 4.07 11.40
C LYS A 167 1.58 3.49 11.53
N SER A 168 1.43 2.21 11.20
CA SER A 168 0.13 1.53 11.25
C SER A 168 -0.20 1.09 12.67
N LEU A 169 -1.49 1.17 13.02
CA LEU A 169 -2.04 0.58 14.24
C LEU A 169 -3.13 -0.43 13.85
N PHE A 170 -2.83 -1.71 13.82
CA PHE A 170 -3.77 -2.75 13.39
C PHE A 170 -4.66 -3.19 14.56
N PRO A 171 -5.96 -3.46 14.31
CA PRO A 171 -6.69 -3.33 13.04
C PRO A 171 -7.33 -1.93 12.82
N ILE A 172 -7.02 -0.95 13.67
CA ILE A 172 -7.69 0.36 13.71
C ILE A 172 -7.44 1.16 12.42
N SER A 173 -6.17 1.31 12.02
CA SER A 173 -5.73 2.02 10.81
C SER A 173 -6.35 1.43 9.55
N SER A 174 -6.25 0.12 9.31
CA SER A 174 -6.86 -0.55 8.15
C SER A 174 -8.37 -0.36 8.09
N TYR A 175 -9.06 -0.40 9.24
CA TYR A 175 -10.49 -0.15 9.25
C TYR A 175 -10.83 1.32 9.03
N LEU A 176 -10.00 2.25 9.50
CA LEU A 176 -10.15 3.68 9.23
C LEU A 176 -9.96 3.99 7.74
N GLU A 177 -8.98 3.37 7.08
CA GLU A 177 -8.80 3.43 5.62
C GLU A 177 -10.03 2.93 4.88
N TYR A 178 -10.59 1.78 5.30
CA TYR A 178 -11.85 1.28 4.77
C TYR A 178 -12.98 2.30 4.97
N MET A 179 -13.07 2.93 6.14
CA MET A 179 -14.07 3.96 6.42
C MET A 179 -13.93 5.15 5.47
N PHE A 180 -12.71 5.63 5.21
CA PHE A 180 -12.47 6.69 4.22
C PHE A 180 -12.87 6.25 2.81
N ALA A 181 -12.38 5.10 2.36
CA ALA A 181 -12.69 4.55 1.04
C ALA A 181 -14.21 4.40 0.82
N SER A 182 -14.94 3.99 1.86
CA SER A 182 -16.40 3.85 1.82
C SER A 182 -17.18 5.13 1.59
N LYS A 183 -16.55 6.30 1.80
CA LYS A 183 -17.15 7.61 1.51
C LYS A 183 -16.84 8.13 0.12
N LEU A 184 -15.78 7.62 -0.50
CA LEU A 184 -15.30 8.08 -1.80
C LEU A 184 -15.74 7.18 -2.96
N ARG A 185 -15.91 5.88 -2.70
CA ARG A 185 -16.29 4.90 -3.74
C ARG A 185 -17.21 3.81 -3.19
N SER A 186 -17.84 3.08 -4.11
CA SER A 186 -18.53 1.83 -3.78
C SER A 186 -17.53 0.83 -3.19
N THR A 187 -17.90 0.20 -2.07
CA THR A 187 -17.10 -0.81 -1.38
C THR A 187 -17.56 -2.24 -1.71
N ARG A 188 -18.41 -2.41 -2.71
CA ARG A 188 -18.89 -3.73 -3.12
C ARG A 188 -17.70 -4.60 -3.55
N GLY A 189 -17.51 -5.71 -2.85
CA GLY A 189 -16.41 -6.66 -3.12
C GLY A 189 -15.06 -6.30 -2.46
N PHE A 190 -14.98 -5.26 -1.63
CA PHE A 190 -13.75 -4.94 -0.90
C PHE A 190 -13.44 -6.04 0.11
N LYS A 191 -12.33 -6.75 -0.10
CA LYS A 191 -11.78 -7.76 0.80
C LYS A 191 -10.34 -7.38 1.13
N PRO A 192 -9.86 -7.61 2.36
CA PRO A 192 -8.44 -7.46 2.66
C PRO A 192 -7.65 -8.44 1.78
N SER A 193 -6.67 -7.91 1.05
CA SER A 193 -5.71 -8.67 0.25
C SER A 193 -4.37 -8.85 0.96
N ASP A 194 -4.13 -8.05 2.00
CA ASP A 194 -2.94 -8.11 2.83
C ASP A 194 -2.88 -9.47 3.56
N PRO A 195 -1.83 -10.29 3.31
CA PRO A 195 -1.65 -11.58 3.96
C PRO A 195 -1.62 -11.50 5.48
N TYR A 196 -1.00 -10.45 6.04
CA TYR A 196 -0.92 -10.22 7.47
C TYR A 196 -2.32 -10.06 8.08
N ILE A 197 -3.15 -9.22 7.47
CA ILE A 197 -4.52 -8.96 7.94
C ILE A 197 -5.38 -10.23 7.82
N VAL A 198 -5.22 -10.96 6.71
CA VAL A 198 -5.96 -12.21 6.50
C VAL A 198 -5.62 -13.22 7.59
N GLU A 199 -4.33 -13.45 7.85
CA GLU A 199 -3.89 -14.44 8.83
C GLU A 199 -4.24 -14.00 10.27
N ARG A 200 -3.87 -12.79 10.66
CA ARG A 200 -4.00 -12.32 12.06
C ARG A 200 -5.40 -11.92 12.48
N PHE A 201 -6.28 -11.54 11.54
CA PHE A 201 -7.60 -11.01 11.89
C PHE A 201 -8.76 -11.74 11.20
N VAL A 202 -8.64 -12.10 9.92
CA VAL A 202 -9.76 -12.71 9.19
C VAL A 202 -9.93 -14.17 9.58
N LYS A 203 -8.83 -14.95 9.59
CA LYS A 203 -8.87 -16.38 9.93
C LYS A 203 -9.05 -16.64 11.43
N THR A 204 -8.63 -15.71 12.28
CA THR A 204 -8.64 -15.85 13.74
C THR A 204 -9.91 -15.33 14.40
N THR A 205 -10.83 -14.72 13.64
CA THR A 205 -12.08 -14.17 14.18
C THR A 205 -13.30 -14.59 13.40
N THR A 206 -14.43 -14.77 14.11
CA THR A 206 -15.72 -14.95 13.44
C THR A 206 -16.20 -13.64 12.85
N GLU A 207 -16.98 -13.67 11.75
CA GLU A 207 -17.53 -12.47 11.14
C GLU A 207 -18.38 -11.64 12.14
N ARG A 208 -19.18 -12.33 12.97
CA ARG A 208 -19.97 -11.70 14.04
C ARG A 208 -19.08 -10.93 15.01
N TYR A 209 -17.94 -11.50 15.40
CA TYR A 209 -17.00 -10.82 16.29
C TYR A 209 -16.28 -9.66 15.59
N SER A 210 -15.86 -9.86 14.33
CA SER A 210 -15.28 -8.83 13.48
C SER A 210 -16.17 -7.59 13.38
N ASN A 211 -17.45 -7.79 13.10
CA ASN A 211 -18.43 -6.72 13.00
C ASN A 211 -18.64 -5.97 14.33
N ARG A 212 -18.46 -6.64 15.48
CA ARG A 212 -18.59 -5.99 16.80
C ARG A 212 -17.43 -5.03 17.07
N PHE A 213 -16.18 -5.45 16.87
CA PHE A 213 -15.07 -4.53 17.12
C PHE A 213 -15.00 -3.40 16.08
N LYS A 214 -15.33 -3.67 14.80
CA LYS A 214 -15.47 -2.63 13.76
C LYS A 214 -16.50 -1.56 14.16
N ARG A 215 -17.62 -1.97 14.77
CA ARG A 215 -18.64 -1.03 15.29
C ARG A 215 -18.08 -0.16 16.42
N ASN A 216 -17.28 -0.73 17.32
CA ASN A 216 -16.67 0.03 18.41
C ASN A 216 -15.64 1.04 17.89
N ILE A 217 -14.77 0.64 16.96
CA ILE A 217 -13.80 1.55 16.32
C ILE A 217 -14.56 2.68 15.61
N LYS A 218 -15.58 2.34 14.79
CA LYS A 218 -16.41 3.33 14.08
C LYS A 218 -17.03 4.36 15.01
N LYS A 219 -17.53 3.91 16.18
CA LYS A 219 -18.11 4.81 17.19
C LYS A 219 -17.08 5.82 17.70
N VAL A 220 -15.89 5.36 18.09
CA VAL A 220 -14.81 6.24 18.58
C VAL A 220 -14.36 7.22 17.50
N VAL A 221 -14.20 6.75 16.27
CA VAL A 221 -13.83 7.60 15.13
C VAL A 221 -14.89 8.67 14.94
N TYR A 222 -16.17 8.31 14.82
CA TYR A 222 -17.22 9.31 14.66
C TYR A 222 -17.28 10.30 15.81
N GLU A 223 -17.13 9.85 17.06
CA GLU A 223 -17.04 10.76 18.22
C GLU A 223 -15.90 11.78 18.05
N ALA A 224 -14.72 11.35 17.59
CA ALA A 224 -13.56 12.24 17.39
C ALA A 224 -13.75 13.27 16.26
N PHE A 225 -14.55 12.96 15.24
CA PHE A 225 -14.79 13.82 14.08
C PHE A 225 -16.08 14.64 14.16
N GLY A 226 -16.77 14.66 15.31
CA GLY A 226 -18.04 15.41 15.45
C GLY A 226 -19.25 14.71 14.82
N GLY A 227 -19.23 13.38 14.77
CA GLY A 227 -20.28 12.52 14.22
C GLY A 227 -19.99 12.01 12.81
N SER A 228 -20.97 11.29 12.24
CA SER A 228 -20.86 10.72 10.90
C SER A 228 -20.72 11.80 9.82
N ASP A 229 -21.38 12.95 10.00
CA ASP A 229 -21.35 14.04 9.03
C ASP A 229 -20.03 14.81 9.09
N GLY A 230 -19.52 15.07 10.30
CA GLY A 230 -18.20 15.66 10.48
C GLY A 230 -17.09 14.78 9.89
N PHE A 231 -17.16 13.46 10.08
CA PHE A 231 -16.25 12.51 9.42
C PHE A 231 -16.35 12.56 7.88
N ARG A 232 -17.57 12.61 7.34
CA ARG A 232 -17.79 12.72 5.88
C ARG A 232 -17.19 14.01 5.33
N ASN A 233 -17.45 15.15 5.99
CA ASN A 233 -16.95 16.45 5.56
C ASN A 233 -15.42 16.48 5.57
N PHE A 234 -14.80 15.98 6.64
CA PHE A 234 -13.36 15.82 6.72
C PHE A 234 -12.81 14.98 5.56
N THR A 235 -13.43 13.82 5.29
CA THR A 235 -13.00 12.92 4.21
C THR A 235 -13.03 13.60 2.84
N LEU A 236 -14.10 14.34 2.54
CA LEU A 236 -14.24 15.07 1.28
C LEU A 236 -13.23 16.21 1.15
N GLN A 237 -12.92 16.92 2.25
CA GLN A 237 -11.89 17.96 2.25
C GLN A 237 -10.50 17.39 2.00
N VAL A 238 -10.16 16.26 2.60
CA VAL A 238 -8.90 15.54 2.34
C VAL A 238 -8.82 15.12 0.87
N ALA A 239 -9.89 14.54 0.33
CA ALA A 239 -9.93 14.13 -1.08
C ALA A 239 -9.74 15.32 -2.05
N ARG A 240 -10.40 16.45 -1.79
CA ARG A 240 -10.22 17.69 -2.57
C ARG A 240 -8.78 18.18 -2.49
N LYS A 241 -8.19 18.24 -1.28
CA LYS A 241 -6.80 18.66 -1.11
C LYS A 241 -5.82 17.75 -1.87
N ILE A 242 -6.06 16.44 -1.87
CA ILE A 242 -5.25 15.48 -2.65
C ILE A 242 -5.41 15.75 -4.15
N GLN A 243 -6.62 16.02 -4.62
CA GLN A 243 -6.88 16.40 -6.00
C GLN A 243 -6.13 17.68 -6.38
N ASP A 244 -6.27 18.75 -5.60
CA ASP A 244 -5.59 20.04 -5.84
C ASP A 244 -4.06 19.87 -5.92
N MET A 245 -3.49 19.10 -4.98
CA MET A 245 -2.05 18.79 -4.97
C MET A 245 -1.61 17.96 -6.18
N THR A 246 -2.47 17.04 -6.64
CA THR A 246 -2.18 16.18 -7.80
C THR A 246 -2.22 16.99 -9.09
N GLU A 247 -3.23 17.86 -9.25
CA GLU A 247 -3.35 18.78 -10.38
C GLU A 247 -2.16 19.75 -10.46
N GLU A 248 -1.73 20.30 -9.31
CA GLU A 248 -0.56 21.18 -9.27
C GLU A 248 0.73 20.46 -9.70
N LYS A 249 0.94 19.23 -9.21
CA LYS A 249 2.10 18.41 -9.60
C LYS A 249 2.07 18.05 -11.09
N ALA A 250 0.90 17.66 -11.61
CA ALA A 250 0.73 17.35 -13.02
C ALA A 250 1.00 18.58 -13.91
N ARG A 251 0.50 19.76 -13.51
CA ARG A 251 0.76 21.01 -14.24
C ARG A 251 2.25 21.37 -14.25
N LYS A 252 2.93 21.23 -13.11
CA LYS A 252 4.39 21.45 -13.02
C LYS A 252 5.17 20.47 -13.89
N ALA A 253 4.79 19.20 -13.90
CA ALA A 253 5.41 18.18 -14.75
C ALA A 253 5.18 18.46 -16.25
N ALA A 254 3.96 18.83 -16.64
CA ALA A 254 3.63 19.19 -18.02
C ALA A 254 4.38 20.44 -18.49
N ALA A 255 4.48 21.48 -17.65
CA ALA A 255 5.24 22.68 -17.96
C ALA A 255 6.74 22.39 -18.11
N LYS A 256 7.31 21.54 -17.24
CA LYS A 256 8.70 21.09 -17.34
C LYS A 256 8.96 20.34 -18.65
N TYR A 257 8.12 19.37 -18.99
CA TYR A 257 8.21 18.62 -20.25
C TYR A 257 8.09 19.54 -21.48
N ALA A 258 7.18 20.51 -21.46
CA ALA A 258 7.04 21.49 -22.53
C ALA A 258 8.30 22.36 -22.70
N SER A 259 8.90 22.82 -21.59
CA SER A 259 10.14 23.60 -21.64
C SER A 259 11.36 22.79 -22.09
N GLU A 260 11.44 21.51 -21.71
CA GLU A 260 12.54 20.61 -22.12
C GLU A 260 12.44 20.28 -23.62
N ASN A 261 11.23 20.10 -24.15
CA ASN A 261 11.01 19.88 -25.59
C ASN A 261 11.14 21.14 -26.44
N GLN A 262 10.80 22.33 -25.91
CA GLN A 262 11.11 23.59 -26.58
C GLN A 262 12.61 23.84 -26.64
N ALA A 263 13.34 23.58 -25.54
CA ALA A 263 14.80 23.69 -25.54
C ALA A 263 15.48 22.70 -26.50
N ALA A 264 14.93 21.50 -26.68
CA ALA A 264 15.44 20.53 -27.66
C ALA A 264 15.22 20.98 -29.12
N ASN A 265 14.07 21.58 -29.43
CA ASN A 265 13.77 22.11 -30.77
C ASN A 265 14.54 23.39 -31.12
N ASP A 266 14.83 24.24 -30.13
CA ASP A 266 15.65 25.46 -30.33
C ASP A 266 17.16 25.15 -30.42
N SER A 267 17.56 23.90 -30.18
CA SER A 267 18.95 23.43 -30.24
C SER A 267 19.31 22.71 -31.54
N GLU A 268 18.39 22.55 -32.50
CA GLU A 268 18.74 22.03 -33.83
C GLU A 268 19.56 23.09 -34.59
N PRO A 269 20.81 22.81 -34.99
CA PRO A 269 21.57 23.74 -35.81
C PRO A 269 20.89 23.88 -37.17
N GLY A 270 20.60 25.14 -37.54
CA GLY A 270 20.03 25.50 -38.82
C GLY A 270 20.72 24.77 -39.97
N ALA A 271 19.90 24.28 -40.90
CA ALA A 271 20.34 23.61 -42.12
C ALA A 271 21.52 24.37 -42.77
N PRO A 272 22.58 23.67 -43.22
CA PRO A 272 23.70 24.33 -43.85
C PRO A 272 23.23 25.04 -45.12
N ASP A 273 23.55 26.33 -45.20
CA ASP A 273 23.40 27.17 -46.38
C ASP A 273 24.09 26.46 -47.56
N ILE A 274 23.28 25.98 -48.51
CA ILE A 274 23.78 25.41 -49.75
C ILE A 274 24.27 26.59 -50.60
N ALA A 275 25.58 26.80 -50.60
CA ALA A 275 26.23 27.78 -51.47
C ALA A 275 25.90 27.49 -52.94
N PRO A 276 25.62 28.53 -53.76
CA PRO A 276 25.35 28.32 -55.17
C PRO A 276 26.62 27.85 -55.89
N PRO A 277 26.49 26.97 -56.91
CA PRO A 277 27.64 26.43 -57.61
C PRO A 277 28.36 27.53 -58.42
N PRO A 278 29.69 27.50 -58.52
CA PRO A 278 30.42 28.44 -59.35
C PRO A 278 30.26 28.08 -60.84
N ASP A 279 29.97 29.12 -61.64
CA ASP A 279 30.04 29.11 -63.09
C ASP A 279 31.48 28.97 -63.61
N ALA A 280 31.57 28.57 -64.89
CA ALA A 280 32.73 28.55 -65.81
C ALA A 280 33.55 27.22 -65.83
N GLU A 281 33.91 26.59 -66.95
CA GLU A 281 33.98 27.05 -68.36
C GLU A 281 34.26 25.84 -69.33
N PRO A 282 34.48 26.02 -70.66
CA PRO A 282 33.88 25.21 -71.71
C PRO A 282 34.73 24.03 -72.19
N LYS A 283 34.07 23.01 -72.77
CA LYS A 283 34.75 21.91 -73.46
C LYS A 283 35.06 22.30 -74.90
N THR A 284 36.34 22.37 -75.22
CA THR A 284 36.89 22.45 -76.58
C THR A 284 36.68 21.12 -77.32
N GLU A 285 36.30 21.25 -78.60
CA GLU A 285 36.20 20.18 -79.59
C GLU A 285 37.55 19.52 -79.88
N GLN A 286 37.51 18.22 -80.19
CA GLN A 286 38.47 17.59 -81.10
C GLN A 286 37.80 16.45 -81.88
N GLU A 287 37.69 16.65 -83.19
CA GLU A 287 37.41 15.64 -84.21
C GLU A 287 38.62 14.71 -84.42
N ALA A 288 38.33 13.46 -84.80
CA ALA A 288 38.99 12.64 -85.84
C ALA A 288 38.45 11.20 -85.68
N ASP A 289 37.57 10.70 -86.55
CA ASP A 289 37.83 10.12 -87.89
C ASP A 289 38.34 8.66 -87.85
N GLY A 290 37.83 7.82 -88.77
CA GLY A 290 38.55 6.63 -89.24
C GLY A 290 38.05 5.23 -88.88
N THR A 291 36.89 4.85 -89.44
CA THR A 291 36.56 3.63 -90.22
C THR A 291 37.27 2.25 -90.04
N GLN A 292 36.43 1.20 -90.28
CA GLN A 292 36.67 -0.20 -90.77
C GLN A 292 36.88 -1.27 -89.68
N VAL A 293 36.20 -2.44 -89.67
CA VAL A 293 35.43 -3.23 -90.65
C VAL A 293 34.17 -3.78 -89.99
#